data_AF-A0A5D0J627-F1
#
_entry.id   AF-A0A5D0J627-F1
#
_cell.length_a   1.000
_cell.length_b   1.000
_cell.length_c   1.000
_cell.angle_alpha   90.00
_cell.angle_beta   90.00
_cell.angle_gamma   90.00
#
_symmetry.space_group_name_H-M   'P 1'
#
loop_
_entity.id
_entity.type
_entity.pdbx_description
1 polymer ?
#
loop_
_entity_poly.entity_id
_entity_poly.type
_entity_poly.pdbx_seq_one_letter_code
_entity_poly.pdbx_strand_id
1 'polypeptide(L)'
;MKIILKRIMLFGTLLMSVGVFSQNVNISIDLEKQRFLDGVSNLDRTKYFNNHDAKEDPDFPTFYKDNNVGFGRQFWGPFAFNGKGNFNNTPPTSDGIVRPVNRIIFTY
;
A
#
# COMPACT_ATOMS: atom_id res chain seq x y z
N MET A 1 44.76 -24.74 22.44
CA MET A 1 43.52 -24.92 23.25
C MET A 1 42.48 -23.80 23.05
N LYS A 2 42.82 -22.51 23.22
CA LYS A 2 41.85 -21.38 23.11
C LYS A 2 41.14 -21.24 21.75
N ILE A 3 41.81 -21.53 20.63
CA ILE A 3 41.23 -21.43 19.27
C ILE A 3 40.18 -22.51 19.01
N ILE A 4 40.43 -23.74 19.51
CA ILE A 4 39.51 -24.87 19.36
C ILE A 4 38.23 -24.61 20.16
N LEU A 5 38.35 -24.08 21.38
CA LEU A 5 37.21 -23.72 22.22
C LEU A 5 36.32 -22.63 21.57
N LYS A 6 36.94 -21.60 20.95
CA LYS A 6 36.19 -20.56 20.21
C LYS A 6 35.42 -21.12 19.01
N ARG A 7 36.01 -22.07 18.27
CA ARG A 7 35.34 -22.71 17.12
C ARG A 7 34.16 -23.58 17.57
N ILE A 8 34.30 -24.29 18.69
CA ILE A 8 33.21 -25.08 19.28
C ILE A 8 32.08 -24.16 19.75
N MET A 9 32.39 -23.04 20.41
CA MET A 9 31.38 -22.06 20.80
C MET A 9 30.66 -21.44 19.60
N LEU A 10 31.39 -21.06 18.55
CA LEU A 10 30.80 -20.50 17.33
C LEU A 10 29.88 -21.51 16.63
N PHE A 11 30.30 -22.77 16.56
CA PHE A 11 29.50 -23.85 15.96
C PHE A 11 28.27 -24.17 16.80
N GLY A 12 28.37 -24.14 18.13
CA GLY A 12 27.24 -24.30 19.05
C GLY A 12 26.21 -23.17 18.92
N THR A 13 26.65 -21.91 18.82
CA THR A 13 25.75 -20.78 18.56
C THR A 13 25.08 -20.86 17.19
N LEU A 14 25.79 -21.36 16.17
CA LEU A 14 25.23 -21.56 14.83
C LEU A 14 24.15 -22.64 14.81
N LEU A 15 24.39 -23.78 15.46
CA LEU A 15 23.42 -24.89 15.58
C LEU A 15 22.16 -24.49 16.36
N MET A 16 22.29 -23.69 17.42
CA MET A 16 21.13 -23.18 18.15
C MET A 16 20.29 -22.21 17.31
N SER A 17 20.91 -21.41 16.43
CA SER A 17 20.19 -20.41 15.63
C SER A 17 19.23 -21.02 14.60
N VAL A 18 19.49 -22.25 14.13
CA VAL A 18 18.66 -22.93 13.11
C VAL A 18 17.27 -23.32 13.64
N GLY A 19 17.13 -23.51 14.97
CA GLY A 19 15.86 -23.89 15.59
C GLY A 19 14.93 -22.71 15.95
N VAL A 20 15.45 -21.48 16.00
CA VAL A 20 14.68 -20.31 16.50
C VAL A 20 13.79 -19.69 15.41
N PHE A 21 14.08 -19.94 14.13
CA PHE A 21 13.36 -19.34 13.00
C PHE A 21 12.26 -20.23 12.39
N SER A 22 12.04 -21.44 12.90
CA SER A 22 10.98 -22.33 12.41
C SER A 22 9.78 -22.32 13.36
N GLN A 23 8.94 -21.29 13.24
CA GLN A 23 7.64 -21.26 13.90
C GLN A 23 6.61 -21.89 12.97
N ASN A 24 5.96 -22.97 13.41
CA ASN A 24 4.84 -23.54 12.66
C ASN A 24 3.63 -22.61 12.80
N VAL A 25 3.19 -22.04 11.67
CA VAL A 25 1.96 -21.25 11.60
C VAL A 25 0.81 -22.19 11.24
N ASN A 26 -0.13 -22.38 12.16
CA ASN A 26 -1.35 -23.12 11.90
C ASN A 26 -2.40 -22.20 11.27
N ILE A 27 -2.80 -22.51 10.04
CA ILE A 27 -3.88 -21.82 9.32
C ILE A 27 -5.10 -22.74 9.31
N SER A 28 -6.24 -22.25 9.79
CA SER A 28 -7.52 -22.95 9.75
C SER A 28 -8.53 -22.13 8.95
N ILE A 29 -9.24 -22.80 8.04
CA ILE A 29 -10.30 -22.21 7.22
C ILE A 29 -11.54 -23.08 7.41
N ASP A 30 -12.64 -22.47 7.80
CA ASP A 30 -13.94 -23.11 7.98
C ASP A 30 -14.93 -22.45 7.00
N LEU A 31 -15.25 -23.15 5.92
CA LEU A 31 -16.14 -22.65 4.86
C LEU A 31 -17.63 -22.81 5.19
N GLU A 32 -17.96 -23.60 6.23
CA GLU A 32 -19.34 -23.80 6.69
C GLU A 32 -19.78 -22.69 7.67
N LYS A 33 -18.84 -21.89 8.16
CA LYS A 33 -19.11 -20.75 9.05
C LYS A 33 -18.98 -19.42 8.31
N GLN A 34 -20.12 -18.78 8.08
CA GLN A 34 -20.15 -17.43 7.53
C GLN A 34 -19.75 -16.38 8.58
N ARG A 35 -18.73 -15.58 8.28
CA ARG A 35 -18.29 -14.47 9.14
C ARG A 35 -18.95 -13.16 8.73
N PHE A 36 -19.46 -12.44 9.72
CA PHE A 36 -20.02 -11.09 9.55
C PHE A 36 -19.15 -10.06 10.27
N LEU A 37 -18.97 -8.91 9.63
CA LEU A 37 -18.49 -7.67 10.22
C LEU A 37 -19.70 -6.74 10.26
N ASP A 38 -20.27 -6.56 11.45
CA ASP A 38 -21.59 -5.96 11.64
C ASP A 38 -22.65 -6.68 10.79
N GLY A 39 -23.32 -5.96 9.88
CA GLY A 39 -24.32 -6.53 8.96
C GLY A 39 -23.75 -7.03 7.62
N VAL A 40 -22.43 -7.01 7.43
CA VAL A 40 -21.80 -7.31 6.13
C VAL A 40 -20.95 -8.58 6.22
N SER A 41 -21.20 -9.52 5.31
CA SER A 41 -20.35 -10.72 5.15
C SER A 41 -19.71 -10.81 3.77
N ASN A 42 -20.34 -10.24 2.76
CA ASN A 42 -19.85 -10.28 1.39
C ASN A 42 -18.64 -9.37 1.19
N LEU A 43 -17.69 -9.82 0.37
CA LEU A 43 -16.58 -9.00 -0.11
C LEU A 43 -17.11 -7.94 -1.08
N ASP A 44 -17.09 -6.68 -0.64
CA ASP A 44 -17.42 -5.54 -1.49
C ASP A 44 -16.19 -5.12 -2.31
N ARG A 45 -16.13 -5.59 -3.56
CA ARG A 45 -14.99 -5.32 -4.45
C ARG A 45 -14.79 -3.83 -4.73
N THR A 46 -15.86 -3.03 -4.70
CA THR A 46 -15.82 -1.60 -5.00
C THR A 46 -15.05 -0.78 -3.96
N LYS A 47 -14.73 -1.37 -2.81
CA LYS A 47 -13.94 -0.72 -1.74
C LYS A 47 -12.44 -1.00 -1.84
N TYR A 48 -12.03 -2.08 -2.51
CA TYR A 48 -10.65 -2.60 -2.41
C TYR A 48 -9.95 -2.71 -3.76
N PHE A 49 -10.64 -3.15 -4.81
CA PHE A 49 -10.03 -3.40 -6.11
C PHE A 49 -10.24 -2.20 -7.03
N ASN A 50 -9.60 -1.08 -6.71
CA ASN A 50 -9.68 0.16 -7.47
C ASN A 50 -8.28 0.66 -7.84
N ASN A 51 -8.18 1.36 -8.97
CA ASN A 51 -6.97 2.09 -9.34
C ASN A 51 -7.08 3.58 -8.97
N HIS A 52 -5.96 4.25 -8.69
CA HIS A 52 -5.95 5.71 -8.49
C HIS A 52 -6.03 6.42 -9.85
N ASP A 53 -7.20 6.32 -10.46
CA ASP A 53 -7.56 6.94 -11.73
C ASP A 53 -9.06 7.30 -11.70
N ALA A 54 -9.51 8.12 -12.63
CA ALA A 54 -10.88 8.63 -12.71
C ALA A 54 -11.61 8.24 -14.00
N LYS A 55 -10.89 7.67 -14.96
CA LYS A 55 -11.45 7.23 -16.25
C LYS A 55 -10.61 6.09 -16.81
N GLU A 56 -11.11 5.46 -17.86
CA GLU A 56 -10.36 4.44 -18.59
C GLU A 56 -9.13 5.07 -19.26
N ASP A 57 -8.02 4.33 -19.22
CA ASP A 57 -6.81 4.66 -19.97
C ASP A 57 -7.04 4.29 -21.45
N PRO A 58 -6.91 5.22 -22.40
CA PRO A 58 -7.02 4.92 -23.82
C PRO A 58 -6.05 3.84 -24.31
N ASP A 59 -4.89 3.71 -23.65
CA ASP A 59 -3.88 2.71 -24.01
C ASP A 59 -4.28 1.30 -23.52
N PHE A 60 -5.20 1.20 -22.55
CA PHE A 60 -5.67 -0.05 -21.95
C PHE A 60 -7.20 -0.06 -21.80
N PRO A 61 -7.96 0.02 -22.91
CA PRO A 61 -9.41 0.28 -22.88
C PRO A 61 -10.22 -0.86 -22.23
N THR A 62 -9.66 -2.06 -22.10
CA THR A 62 -10.35 -3.20 -21.51
C THR A 62 -9.88 -3.56 -20.10
N PHE A 63 -8.80 -2.96 -19.60
CA PHE A 63 -8.15 -3.38 -18.34
C PHE A 63 -9.12 -3.42 -17.16
N TYR A 64 -9.88 -2.34 -16.96
CA TYR A 64 -10.81 -2.20 -15.85
C TYR A 64 -11.94 -3.25 -15.92
N LYS A 65 -12.46 -3.49 -17.13
CA LYS A 65 -13.53 -4.48 -17.37
C LYS A 65 -13.02 -5.90 -17.19
N ASP A 66 -11.89 -6.24 -17.79
CA ASP A 66 -11.35 -7.60 -17.81
C ASP A 66 -10.90 -8.06 -16.41
N ASN A 67 -10.43 -7.12 -15.58
CA ASN A 67 -9.96 -7.40 -14.22
C ASN A 67 -11.00 -7.09 -13.13
N ASN A 68 -12.17 -6.58 -13.51
CA ASN A 68 -13.22 -6.12 -12.59
C ASN A 68 -12.65 -5.17 -11.50
N VAL A 69 -11.95 -4.14 -11.98
CA VAL A 69 -11.30 -3.08 -11.19
C VAL A 69 -12.09 -1.79 -11.33
N GLY A 70 -12.33 -1.07 -10.23
CA GLY A 70 -13.01 0.22 -10.22
C GLY A 70 -12.08 1.42 -10.32
N PHE A 71 -12.67 2.60 -10.37
CA PHE A 71 -11.97 3.88 -10.33
C PHE A 71 -11.75 4.36 -8.88
N GLY A 72 -10.79 5.25 -8.73
CA GLY A 72 -10.39 5.84 -7.47
C GLY A 72 -10.63 7.33 -7.47
N ARG A 73 -9.55 8.10 -7.61
CA ARG A 73 -9.55 9.53 -7.27
C ARG A 73 -8.97 10.39 -8.39
N GLN A 74 -9.61 11.53 -8.61
CA GLN A 74 -9.11 12.61 -9.48
C GLN A 74 -8.73 13.84 -8.67
N PHE A 75 -7.78 14.61 -9.18
CA PHE A 75 -7.48 15.97 -8.72
C PHE A 75 -8.15 17.02 -9.60
N TRP A 76 -9.45 16.86 -9.87
CA TRP A 76 -10.27 17.79 -10.66
C TRP A 76 -11.66 17.95 -10.02
N GLY A 77 -12.29 19.11 -10.20
CA GLY A 77 -13.60 19.42 -9.63
C GLY A 77 -14.03 20.88 -9.86
N PRO A 78 -15.15 21.34 -9.27
CA PRO A 78 -15.71 22.66 -9.55
C PRO A 78 -14.75 23.83 -9.26
N PHE A 79 -13.96 23.76 -8.20
CA PHE A 79 -12.95 24.79 -7.91
C PHE A 79 -11.81 24.76 -8.93
N ALA A 80 -11.36 23.57 -9.32
CA ALA A 80 -10.32 23.39 -10.32
C ALA A 80 -10.74 23.97 -11.68
N PHE A 81 -11.95 23.64 -12.10
CA PHE A 81 -12.56 24.13 -13.33
C PHE A 81 -12.64 25.66 -13.38
N ASN A 82 -12.95 26.29 -12.24
CA ASN A 82 -13.01 27.75 -12.13
C ASN A 82 -11.64 28.42 -11.86
N GLY A 83 -10.53 27.67 -11.92
CA GLY A 83 -9.20 28.19 -11.59
C GLY A 83 -9.03 28.63 -10.12
N LYS A 84 -9.98 28.27 -9.25
CA LYS A 84 -10.00 28.56 -7.81
C LYS A 84 -9.56 27.37 -6.96
N GLY A 85 -9.07 26.30 -7.60
CA GLY A 85 -8.47 25.20 -6.87
C GLY A 85 -7.24 25.69 -6.11
N ASN A 86 -7.09 25.26 -4.86
CA ASN A 86 -5.85 25.46 -4.12
C ASN A 86 -4.78 24.49 -4.65
N PHE A 87 -4.40 24.70 -5.91
CA PHE A 87 -3.23 24.10 -6.50
C PHE A 87 -2.08 24.99 -6.10
N ASN A 88 -1.04 24.41 -5.51
CA ASN A 88 0.18 25.16 -5.29
C ASN A 88 0.65 25.70 -6.66
N ASN A 89 0.58 27.02 -6.83
CA ASN A 89 1.28 27.72 -7.90
C ASN A 89 2.77 27.76 -7.53
N THR A 90 3.40 26.59 -7.43
CA THR A 90 4.85 26.49 -7.46
C THR A 90 5.24 26.51 -8.94
N PRO A 91 5.93 27.55 -9.42
CA PRO A 91 6.51 27.51 -10.75
C PRO A 91 7.28 26.20 -10.89
N PRO A 92 7.12 25.44 -11.98
CA PRO A 92 7.96 24.28 -12.21
C PRO A 92 9.42 24.74 -12.19
N THR A 93 10.19 24.23 -11.25
CA THR A 93 11.60 24.56 -11.13
C THR A 93 12.35 23.76 -12.19
N SER A 94 12.75 24.41 -13.28
CA SER A 94 13.54 23.78 -14.35
C SER A 94 14.97 23.43 -13.93
N ASP A 95 15.37 23.82 -12.72
CA ASP A 95 16.71 23.63 -12.15
C ASP A 95 16.84 22.36 -11.29
N GLY A 96 15.75 21.62 -11.06
CA GLY A 96 15.74 20.41 -10.24
C GLY A 96 15.95 20.65 -8.73
N ILE A 97 15.91 21.90 -8.27
CA ILE A 97 16.17 22.25 -6.87
C ILE A 97 14.87 22.23 -6.05
N VAL A 98 14.77 21.29 -5.12
CA VAL A 98 13.67 21.21 -4.14
C VAL A 98 13.83 22.34 -3.11
N ARG A 99 12.89 23.29 -3.11
CA ARG A 99 12.86 24.38 -2.13
C ARG A 99 11.88 24.06 -0.99
N PRO A 100 12.23 24.38 0.27
CA PRO A 100 11.33 24.14 1.40
C PRO A 100 10.07 24.99 1.25
N VAL A 101 8.90 24.35 1.30
CA VAL A 101 7.59 25.01 1.25
C VAL A 101 6.91 24.84 2.60
N ASN A 102 6.61 25.94 3.28
CA ASN A 102 5.80 25.90 4.51
C ASN A 102 4.31 25.94 4.12
N ARG A 103 3.58 24.89 4.49
CA ARG A 103 2.12 24.80 4.25
C ARG A 103 1.38 25.16 5.53
N ILE A 104 0.49 26.14 5.46
CA ILE A 104 -0.53 26.35 6.49
C ILE A 104 -1.74 25.49 6.11
N ILE A 105 -2.08 24.52 6.95
CA ILE A 105 -3.24 23.65 6.76
C ILE A 105 -4.38 24.23 7.61
N PHE A 106 -5.45 24.64 6.97
CA PHE A 106 -6.70 24.98 7.65
C PHE A 106 -7.56 23.72 7.70
N THR A 107 -7.78 23.20 8.91
CA THR A 107 -8.79 22.18 9.19
C THR A 107 -10.05 22.87 9.67
N TYR A 108 -11.17 22.58 9.02
CA TYR A 108 -12.52 22.97 9.46
C TYR A 108 -13.07 21.98 10.48
#